data_AF-A0A392UQI2-F1
#
_entry.id   AF-A0A392UQI2-F1
#
_cell.length_a   1.000
_cell.length_b   1.000
_cell.length_c   1.000
_cell.angle_alpha   90.00
_cell.angle_beta   90.00
_cell.angle_gamma   90.00
#
_symmetry.space_group_name_H-M   'P 1'
#
loop_
_entity.id
_entity.type
_entity.pdbx_description
1 polymer ?
#
loop_
_entity_poly.entity_id
_entity_poly.type
_entity_poly.pdbx_seq_one_letter_code
_entity_poly.pdbx_strand_id
1 'polypeptide(L)' 'MDPPAPETLISALEVLNYLGALDNEGNLTKLGEIMSEFPLDPQMSKILVVSPEFNCSYEILSISAMLSG' A
#
# COMPACT_ATOMS: atom_id res chain seq x y z
N MET A 1 -16.38 10.28 15.82
CA MET A 1 -15.19 10.19 14.94
C MET A 1 -14.46 11.51 15.08
N ASP A 2 -13.58 11.60 16.08
CA ASP A 2 -12.75 12.79 16.25
C ASP A 2 -11.71 12.82 15.13
N PRO A 3 -11.49 13.98 14.49
CA PRO A 3 -10.51 14.08 13.43
C PRO A 3 -9.12 13.72 13.97
N PRO A 4 -8.33 12.90 13.26
CA PRO A 4 -6.97 12.59 13.67
C PRO A 4 -6.14 13.88 13.72
N ALA A 5 -5.07 13.86 14.51
CA ALA A 5 -4.13 14.97 14.56
C ALA A 5 -3.58 15.26 13.15
N PRO A 6 -3.42 16.53 12.75
CA PRO A 6 -2.90 16.89 11.43
C PRO A 6 -1.57 16.20 11.10
N GLU A 7 -0.70 16.03 12.10
CA GLU A 7 0.60 15.37 11.95
C GLU A 7 0.47 13.89 11.56
N THR A 8 -0.52 13.18 12.09
CA THR A 8 -0.80 11.78 11.74
C THR A 8 -1.25 11.67 10.28
N LEU A 9 -2.06 12.63 9.84
CA LEU A 9 -2.57 12.68 8.47
C LEU A 9 -1.44 12.95 7.47
N ILE A 10 -0.55 13.89 7.78
CA ILE A 10 0.65 14.20 6.99
C ILE A 10 1.56 12.98 6.90
N SER A 11 1.84 12.32 8.03
CA SER A 11 2.68 11.12 8.05
C SER A 11 2.11 9.98 7.18
N ALA A 12 0.79 9.77 7.20
CA ALA A 12 0.16 8.77 6.35
C ALA A 12 0.30 9.12 4.85
N LEU A 13 0.14 10.40 4.48
CA LEU A 13 0.32 10.86 3.10
C LEU A 13 1.77 10.69 2.62
N GLU A 14 2.76 11.01 3.46
CA GLU A 14 4.17 10.79 3.16
C GLU A 14 4.49 9.32 2.90
N VAL A 15 3.93 8.41 3.72
CA VAL A 15 4.09 6.97 3.53
C VAL A 15 3.49 6.53 2.20
N LEU A 16 2.28 6.96 1.86
CA LEU A 16 1.64 6.61 0.58
C LEU A 16 2.40 7.15 -0.63
N ASN A 17 2.95 8.37 -0.54
CA ASN A 17 3.81 8.93 -1.57
C ASN A 17 5.12 8.14 -1.70
N TYR A 18 5.78 7.78 -0.59
CA TYR A 18 6.98 6.95 -0.59
C TYR A 18 6.74 5.56 -1.19
N LEU A 19 5.55 4.99 -0.95
CA LEU A 19 5.14 3.74 -1.56
C LEU A 19 4.81 3.88 -3.05
N GLY A 20 4.72 5.11 -3.58
CA GLY A 20 4.33 5.37 -4.97
C GLY A 20 2.84 5.19 -5.23
N ALA A 21 2.02 5.14 -4.17
CA ALA A 21 0.57 5.08 -4.28
C ALA A 21 -0.03 6.45 -4.64
N LEU A 22 0.68 7.53 -4.30
CA LEU A 22 0.33 8.92 -4.66
C LEU A 22 1.39 9.53 -5.57
N ASP A 23 0.99 10.47 -6.41
CA ASP A 23 1.89 11.35 -7.14
C ASP A 23 2.21 12.64 -6.35
N ASN A 24 3.08 13.49 -6.91
CA ASN A 24 3.49 14.75 -6.28
C ASN A 24 2.34 15.78 -6.16
N GLU A 25 1.23 15.58 -6.87
CA GLU A 25 0.04 16.42 -6.83
C GLU A 25 -1.00 15.87 -5.83
N GLY A 26 -0.74 14.70 -5.24
CA GLY A 26 -1.61 14.01 -4.29
C GLY A 26 -2.69 13.15 -4.94
N ASN A 27 -2.61 12.88 -6.25
CA ASN A 27 -3.52 11.97 -6.93
C ASN A 27 -3.07 10.52 -6.79
N LEU A 28 -4.03 9.60 -6.86
CA LEU A 28 -3.76 8.18 -6.84
C LEU A 28 -3.07 7.74 -8.14
N THR A 29 -1.94 7.03 -8.02
CA THR A 29 -1.26 6.46 -9.18
C THR A 29 -1.94 5.16 -9.62
N LYS A 30 -1.55 4.60 -10.78
CA LYS A 30 -2.06 3.29 -11.20
C LYS A 30 -1.72 2.18 -10.20
N LEU A 31 -0.55 2.27 -9.57
CA LEU A 31 -0.15 1.39 -8.48
C LEU A 31 -1.07 1.57 -7.27
N GLY A 32 -1.35 2.82 -6.87
CA GLY A 32 -2.25 3.14 -5.76
C GLY A 32 -3.68 2.66 -5.99
N GLU A 33 -4.20 2.77 -7.22
CA GLU A 33 -5.51 2.21 -7.60
C GLU A 33 -5.58 0.71 -7.35
N ILE A 34 -4.60 -0.04 -7.88
CA ILE A 34 -4.53 -1.49 -7.70
C ILE A 34 -4.37 -1.83 -6.21
N MET A 35 -3.54 -1.07 -5.49
CA MET A 35 -3.34 -1.28 -4.06
C MET A 35 -4.62 -1.13 -3.25
N SER A 36 -5.51 -0.22 -3.67
CA SER A 36 -6.77 0.08 -2.99
C SER A 36 -7.83 -1.03 -3.11
N GLU A 37 -7.68 -1.93 -4.07
CA GLU A 37 -8.55 -3.10 -4.25
C GLU A 37 -8.27 -4.22 -3.23
N PHE A 38 -7.10 -4.18 -2.56
CA PHE A 38 -6.72 -5.19 -1.57
C PHE A 38 -7.11 -4.74 -0.16
N PRO A 39 -7.76 -5.60 0.66
CA PRO A 39 -8.09 -5.31 2.05
C PRO A 39 -6.88 -5.52 2.97
N LEU A 40 -5.72 -4.96 2.59
CA LEU A 40 -4.44 -5.15 3.23
C LEU A 40 -3.79 -3.80 3.53
N ASP A 41 -2.82 -3.79 4.44
CA ASP A 41 -2.02 -2.60 4.66
C ASP A 41 -1.27 -2.19 3.36
N PRO A 42 -1.10 -0.88 3.10
CA PRO A 42 -0.49 -0.38 1.87
C PRO A 42 0.88 -1.00 1.56
N GLN A 43 1.67 -1.30 2.59
CA GLN A 43 2.98 -1.94 2.43
C GLN A 43 2.85 -3.37 1.90
N MET A 44 1.91 -4.16 2.42
CA MET A 44 1.68 -5.54 1.98
C MET A 44 1.07 -5.57 0.58
N SER A 45 0.11 -4.67 0.34
CA SER A 45 -0.53 -4.51 -0.96
C SER A 45 0.51 -4.19 -2.05
N LYS A 46 1.45 -3.27 -1.79
CA LYS A 46 2.55 -2.97 -2.71
C LYS A 46 3.42 -4.19 -3.02
N ILE A 47 3.82 -4.95 -2.01
CA ILE A 47 4.71 -6.12 -2.19
C ILE A 47 3.98 -7.18 -3.04
N LEU A 48 2.69 -7.41 -2.81
CA LEU A 48 1.89 -8.31 -3.65
C LEU A 48 1.83 -7.85 -5.11
N VAL A 49 1.57 -6.56 -5.35
CA VAL A 49 1.46 -6.00 -6.71
C VAL A 49 2.78 -6.09 -7.47
N VAL A 50 3.92 -5.90 -6.80
CA VAL A 50 5.26 -5.90 -7.43
C VAL A 50 5.88 -7.31 -7.48
N SER A 51 5.42 -8.26 -6.66
CA SER A 51 5.94 -9.63 -6.61
C SER A 51 6.06 -10.37 -7.96
N PRO A 52 5.19 -10.15 -8.98
CA PRO A 52 5.33 -10.83 -10.26
C PRO A 52 6.62 -10.46 -11.00
N GLU A 53 7.12 -9.23 -10.82
CA GLU A 53 8.38 -8.77 -11.42
C GLU A 53 9.59 -9.54 -10.86
N PHE A 54 9.46 -10.08 -9.65
CA PHE A 54 10.48 -10.85 -8.95
C PHE A 54 10.26 -12.36 -9.04
N ASN A 55 9.22 -12.82 -9.76
CA ASN A 55 8.81 -14.22 -9.85
C ASN A 55 8.58 -14.91 -8.49
N CYS A 56 8.16 -14.15 -7.47
CA CYS A 56 7.95 -14.66 -6.11
C CYS A 56 6.50 -14.47 -5.60
N SER A 57 5.53 -14.36 -6.50
CA SER A 57 4.14 -14.06 -6.13
C SER A 57 3.51 -15.10 -5.23
N TYR A 58 3.87 -16.37 -5.37
CA TYR A 58 3.29 -17.44 -4.56
C TYR A 58 3.76 -17.38 -3.11
N GLU A 59 5.05 -17.11 -2.91
CA GLU A 59 5.67 -16.95 -1.60
C GLU A 59 5.12 -15.71 -0.90
N ILE A 60 5.01 -14.58 -1.61
CA ILE A 60 4.44 -13.35 -1.06
C ILE A 60 2.96 -13.53 -0.72
N LEU A 61 2.17 -14.20 -1.56
CA LEU A 61 0.77 -14.50 -1.25
C LEU A 61 0.65 -15.35 0.02
N SER A 62 1.51 -16.36 0.16
CA SER A 62 1.54 -17.21 1.34
C SER A 62 1.91 -16.41 2.61
N ILE A 63 2.91 -15.53 2.52
CA ILE A 63 3.32 -14.64 3.62
C ILE A 63 2.20 -13.67 3.99
N SER A 64 1.57 -13.04 3.01
CA SER A 64 0.45 -12.13 3.24
C SER A 64 -0.71 -12.84 3.93
N ALA A 65 -1.05 -14.06 3.51
CA ALA A 65 -2.10 -14.85 4.13
C ALA A 65 -1.80 -15.19 5.61
N MET A 66 -0.54 -15.46 5.94
CA MET A 66 -0.13 -15.71 7.34
C MET A 66 -0.17 -14.47 8.22
N LEU A 67 0.06 -13.28 7.66
CA LEU A 67 0.11 -12.02 8.39
C LEU A 67 -1.26 -11.34 8.53
N SER A 68 -2.22 -11.71 7.67
CA SER A 68 -3.60 -11.21 7.70
C SER A 68 -4.56 -12.07 8.53
N GLY A 69 -4.05 -13.15 9.15
CA GLY A 69 -4.80 -14.07 10.01
C GLY A 69 -4.85 -13.64 11.48
#